data_AF-A0AAD6JRJ5-F1
#
_entry.id   AF-A0AAD6JRJ5-F1
#
_cell.length_a   1.000
_cell.length_b   1.000
_cell.length_c   1.000
_cell.angle_alpha   90.00
_cell.angle_beta   90.00
_cell.angle_gamma   90.00
#
_symmetry.space_group_name_H-M   'P 1'
#
loop_
_entity.id
_entity.type
_entity.pdbx_description
1 polymer ?
#
loop_
_entity_poly.entity_id
_entity_poly.type
_entity_poly.pdbx_seq_one_letter_code
_entity_poly.pdbx_strand_id
1 'polypeptide(L)'
;MASLELGSVSIRMHAFDLIMSEIRSRLLPLLSSVADKQEVLDLQDVFRRFSFDNICKFSFGLDPGCLELSLPACKIAAAFDTASKLSAARALAPSPIVWKIKRLLSIGSEKELKQAIKKVNELAEGMINQRRKAGFSNKNNDLLSRFMTYITDEKYLRDIVISFLLAGRDTVASGLTSFFWLLSQRPEVESAIRAETEKVMGSNQDLPSFQEMREMHCLNAAVHESLRLYPPVQFDSKFSQDDDKLPDGTFGKEMALVEMKAVALAIIRGFNTRVVDPKSSTKVLPGSYSHRERWLAGGDSRKGSLKTHQLSNNVVP
;
A
#
# COMPACT_ATOMS: atom_id res chain seq x y z
N MET A 1 -11.30 12.73 -7.25
CA MET A 1 -10.87 13.08 -8.63
C MET A 1 -10.09 11.94 -9.28
N ALA A 2 -8.97 11.47 -8.73
CA ALA A 2 -8.19 10.37 -9.34
C ALA A 2 -8.99 9.07 -9.59
N SER A 3 -9.84 8.63 -8.66
CA SER A 3 -10.67 7.42 -8.82
C SER A 3 -11.73 7.54 -9.94
N LEU A 4 -12.32 8.73 -10.10
CA LEU A 4 -13.34 9.00 -11.11
C LEU A 4 -12.74 8.97 -12.52
N GLU A 5 -11.52 9.48 -12.65
CA GLU A 5 -10.77 9.53 -13.89
C GLU A 5 -10.25 8.15 -14.30
N LEU A 6 -9.59 7.43 -13.38
CA LEU A 6 -9.08 6.08 -13.61
C LEU A 6 -10.20 5.05 -13.87
N GLY A 7 -11.42 5.33 -13.42
CA GLY A 7 -12.59 4.47 -13.63
C GLY A 7 -13.24 4.60 -15.02
N SER A 8 -12.84 5.58 -15.84
CA SER A 8 -13.48 5.80 -17.15
C SER A 8 -13.25 4.63 -18.11
N VAL A 9 -14.25 4.34 -18.97
CA VAL A 9 -14.16 3.26 -19.96
C VAL A 9 -12.99 3.49 -20.93
N SER A 10 -12.78 4.73 -21.37
CA SER A 10 -11.68 5.11 -22.26
C SER A 10 -10.30 4.79 -21.67
N ILE A 11 -10.08 5.10 -20.38
CA ILE A 11 -8.81 4.80 -19.71
C ILE A 11 -8.61 3.30 -19.54
N ARG A 12 -9.67 2.55 -19.22
CA ARG A 12 -9.59 1.08 -19.10
C ARG A 12 -9.30 0.39 -20.43
N MET A 13 -9.91 0.86 -21.52
CA MET A 13 -9.63 0.34 -22.87
C MET A 13 -8.19 0.68 -23.29
N HIS A 14 -7.75 1.91 -23.06
CA HIS A 14 -6.37 2.30 -23.37
C HIS A 14 -5.35 1.48 -22.56
N ALA A 15 -5.60 1.27 -21.26
CA ALA A 15 -4.77 0.40 -20.43
C ALA A 15 -4.74 -1.04 -20.96
N PHE A 16 -5.90 -1.55 -21.36
CA PHE A 16 -6.03 -2.89 -21.93
C PHE A 16 -5.21 -3.04 -23.22
N ASP A 17 -5.30 -2.09 -24.15
CA ASP A 17 -4.56 -2.12 -25.40
C ASP A 17 -3.03 -2.09 -25.17
N LEU A 18 -2.57 -1.26 -24.22
CA LEU A 18 -1.16 -1.21 -23.83
C LEU A 18 -0.69 -2.55 -23.25
N ILE A 19 -1.48 -3.13 -22.35
CA ILE A 19 -1.17 -4.42 -21.72
C ILE A 19 -1.13 -5.54 -22.77
N MET A 20 -2.12 -5.61 -23.66
CA MET A 20 -2.16 -6.61 -24.72
C MET A 20 -1.00 -6.46 -25.71
N SER A 21 -0.60 -5.22 -26.02
CA SER A 21 0.60 -4.95 -26.81
C SER A 21 1.87 -5.45 -26.12
N GLU A 22 2.02 -5.23 -24.81
CA GLU A 22 3.17 -5.71 -24.03
C GLU A 22 3.21 -7.24 -23.95
N ILE A 23 2.04 -7.87 -23.76
CA ILE A 23 1.91 -9.33 -23.74
C ILE A 23 2.37 -9.92 -25.07
N ARG A 24 1.85 -9.38 -26.19
CA ARG A 24 2.15 -9.88 -27.53
C ARG A 24 3.61 -9.65 -27.94
N SER A 25 4.16 -8.48 -27.63
CA SER A 25 5.46 -8.06 -28.16
C SER A 25 6.65 -8.47 -27.30
N ARG A 26 6.46 -8.70 -25.99
CA ARG A 26 7.57 -9.01 -25.07
C ARG A 26 7.32 -10.22 -24.19
N LEU A 27 6.19 -10.28 -23.47
CA LEU A 27 5.96 -11.35 -22.50
C LEU A 27 5.90 -12.73 -23.15
N LEU A 28 5.02 -12.93 -24.14
CA LEU A 28 4.89 -14.22 -24.83
C LEU A 28 6.19 -14.60 -25.57
N PRO A 29 6.84 -13.71 -26.35
CA PRO A 29 8.13 -14.03 -26.98
C PRO A 29 9.22 -14.42 -25.98
N LEU A 30 9.31 -13.76 -24.82
CA LEU A 30 10.27 -14.11 -23.77
C LEU A 30 9.99 -15.52 -23.24
N LEU A 31 8.73 -15.82 -22.91
CA LEU A 31 8.35 -17.13 -22.40
C LEU A 31 8.57 -18.24 -23.43
N SER A 32 8.27 -18.01 -24.71
CA SER A 32 8.54 -18.99 -25.78
C SER A 32 10.03 -19.24 -25.97
N SER A 33 10.86 -18.19 -25.99
CA SER A 33 12.32 -18.30 -26.12
C SER A 33 12.97 -19.13 -25.00
N VAL A 34 12.45 -19.00 -23.78
CA VAL A 34 12.90 -19.78 -22.62
C VAL A 34 12.38 -21.22 -22.68
N ALA A 35 11.12 -21.41 -23.10
CA ALA A 35 10.52 -22.73 -23.26
C ALA A 35 11.27 -23.59 -24.30
N ASP A 36 11.66 -22.99 -25.43
CA ASP A 36 12.44 -23.64 -26.49
C ASP A 36 13.82 -24.12 -25.99
N LYS A 37 14.40 -23.40 -25.03
CA LYS A 37 15.70 -23.72 -24.42
C LYS A 37 15.60 -24.62 -23.19
N GLN A 38 14.39 -24.91 -22.72
CA GLN A 38 14.12 -25.64 -21.47
C GLN A 38 14.81 -25.01 -20.23
N GLU A 39 14.91 -23.69 -20.20
CA GLU A 39 15.49 -22.95 -19.07
C GLU A 39 14.44 -22.66 -17.98
N VAL A 40 14.89 -22.54 -16.73
CA VAL A 40 14.02 -22.17 -15.59
C VAL A 40 14.00 -20.65 -15.44
N LEU A 41 12.80 -20.10 -15.25
CA LEU A 41 12.57 -18.67 -15.14
C LEU A 41 11.89 -18.32 -13.81
N ASP A 42 12.38 -17.26 -13.16
CA ASP A 42 11.71 -16.67 -12.00
C ASP A 42 10.55 -15.78 -12.46
N LEU A 43 9.32 -16.31 -12.39
CA LEU A 43 8.11 -15.58 -12.75
C LEU A 43 7.91 -14.30 -11.92
N GLN A 44 8.44 -14.22 -10.69
CA GLN A 44 8.34 -13.00 -9.89
C GLN A 44 9.17 -11.86 -10.50
N ASP A 45 10.40 -12.15 -10.96
CA ASP A 45 11.23 -11.14 -11.64
C ASP A 45 10.60 -10.71 -12.98
N VAL A 46 10.07 -11.67 -13.74
CA VAL A 46 9.36 -11.42 -15.01
C VAL A 46 8.16 -10.50 -14.79
N PHE A 47 7.28 -10.84 -13.83
CA PHE A 47 6.09 -10.05 -13.57
C PHE A 47 6.42 -8.69 -12.96
N ARG A 48 7.52 -8.53 -12.22
CA ARG A 48 8.00 -7.21 -11.77
C ARG A 48 8.42 -6.33 -12.95
N ARG A 49 9.14 -6.88 -13.93
CA ARG A 49 9.55 -6.16 -15.15
C ARG A 49 8.34 -5.80 -16.01
N PHE A 50 7.46 -6.77 -16.25
CA PHE A 50 6.21 -6.58 -16.98
C PHE A 50 5.33 -5.49 -16.33
N SER A 51 5.14 -5.56 -15.02
CA SER A 51 4.32 -4.58 -14.30
C SER A 51 4.96 -3.19 -14.30
N PHE A 52 6.29 -3.11 -14.23
CA PHE A 52 7.03 -1.86 -14.32
C PHE A 52 6.90 -1.20 -15.70
N ASP A 53 7.04 -1.96 -16.78
CA ASP A 53 6.87 -1.43 -18.14
C ASP A 53 5.43 -0.95 -18.38
N ASN A 54 4.43 -1.74 -17.95
CA ASN A 54 3.02 -1.36 -18.07
C ASN A 54 2.66 -0.10 -17.29
N ILE A 55 3.07 0.00 -16.01
CA ILE A 55 2.76 1.20 -15.22
C ILE A 55 3.47 2.44 -15.77
N CYS A 56 4.67 2.28 -16.34
CA CYS A 56 5.39 3.38 -16.97
C CYS A 56 4.72 3.87 -18.26
N LYS A 57 4.28 2.93 -19.12
CA LYS A 57 3.56 3.24 -20.36
C LYS A 57 2.23 3.92 -20.06
N PHE A 58 1.45 3.30 -19.19
CA PHE A 58 0.12 3.77 -18.84
C PHE A 58 0.13 5.10 -18.08
N SER A 59 0.97 5.22 -17.04
CA SER A 59 0.94 6.38 -16.14
C SER A 59 1.74 7.56 -16.67
N PHE A 60 2.86 7.30 -17.36
CA PHE A 60 3.83 8.34 -17.72
C PHE A 60 4.06 8.45 -19.23
N GLY A 61 3.47 7.57 -20.05
CA GLY A 61 3.70 7.55 -21.50
C GLY A 61 5.15 7.21 -21.88
N LEU A 62 5.85 6.45 -21.04
CA LEU A 62 7.25 6.08 -21.22
C LEU A 62 7.38 4.56 -21.34
N ASP A 63 8.29 4.08 -22.20
CA ASP A 63 8.59 2.66 -22.35
C ASP A 63 10.03 2.37 -21.89
N PRO A 64 10.22 1.80 -20.68
CA PRO A 64 11.54 1.47 -20.16
C PRO A 64 12.19 0.23 -20.80
N GLY A 65 11.41 -0.66 -21.41
CA GLY A 65 11.91 -1.91 -22.00
C GLY A 65 12.55 -2.88 -21.00
N CYS A 66 12.09 -2.94 -19.75
CA CYS A 66 12.68 -3.81 -18.73
C CYS A 66 12.45 -5.32 -18.99
N LEU A 67 11.45 -5.67 -19.81
CA LEU A 67 11.10 -7.04 -20.21
C LEU A 67 11.74 -7.48 -21.55
N GLU A 68 12.81 -6.83 -22.01
CA GLU A 68 13.49 -7.24 -23.25
C GLU A 68 14.09 -8.65 -23.21
N LEU A 69 14.12 -9.32 -24.38
CA LEU A 69 14.61 -10.68 -24.60
C LEU A 69 16.09 -10.88 -24.18
N SER A 70 16.92 -9.86 -24.33
CA SER A 70 18.30 -9.84 -23.83
C SER A 70 18.29 -9.22 -22.44
N LEU A 71 18.20 -10.03 -21.39
CA LEU A 71 18.07 -9.54 -20.01
C LEU A 71 19.41 -9.03 -19.45
N PRO A 72 19.59 -7.73 -19.16
CA PRO A 72 20.31 -7.30 -17.97
C PRO A 72 19.32 -7.10 -16.82
N ALA A 73 19.82 -7.15 -15.58
CA ALA A 73 19.03 -6.79 -14.41
C ALA A 73 18.62 -5.31 -14.50
N CYS A 74 17.33 -5.02 -14.33
CA CYS A 74 16.86 -3.65 -14.23
C CYS A 74 17.49 -3.01 -12.97
N LYS A 75 18.55 -2.19 -13.16
CA LYS A 75 19.29 -1.53 -12.07
C LYS A 75 18.38 -0.68 -11.17
N ILE A 76 17.24 -0.27 -11.73
CA ILE A 76 16.19 0.52 -11.09
C ILE A 76 15.31 -0.36 -10.20
N ALA A 77 14.94 -1.56 -10.64
CA ALA A 77 14.19 -2.53 -9.85
C ALA A 77 14.90 -2.87 -8.53
N ALA A 78 16.22 -3.06 -8.57
CA ALA A 78 17.02 -3.32 -7.37
C ALA A 78 17.01 -2.14 -6.37
N ALA A 79 16.98 -0.90 -6.86
CA ALA A 79 16.90 0.28 -6.00
C ALA A 79 15.52 0.38 -5.32
N PHE A 80 14.44 0.11 -6.06
CA PHE A 80 13.10 0.01 -5.48
C PHE A 80 13.00 -1.11 -4.43
N ASP A 81 13.46 -2.32 -4.76
CA ASP A 81 13.42 -3.46 -3.84
C ASP A 81 14.19 -3.17 -2.55
N THR A 82 15.36 -2.55 -2.68
CA THR A 82 16.18 -2.14 -1.52
C THR A 82 15.45 -1.07 -0.70
N ALA A 83 14.89 -0.04 -1.34
CA ALA A 83 14.18 1.04 -0.66
C ALA A 83 12.94 0.52 0.08
N SER A 84 12.13 -0.32 -0.56
CA SER A 84 10.93 -0.92 0.01
C SER A 84 11.26 -1.85 1.18
N LYS A 85 12.24 -2.76 1.01
CA LYS A 85 12.66 -3.70 2.07
C LYS A 85 13.18 -2.97 3.31
N LEU A 86 14.07 -1.99 3.12
CA LEU A 86 14.66 -1.25 4.23
C LEU A 86 13.65 -0.30 4.89
N SER A 87 12.69 0.24 4.14
CA SER A 87 11.59 1.02 4.70
C SER A 87 10.65 0.15 5.55
N ALA A 88 10.29 -1.05 5.07
CA ALA A 88 9.48 -2.01 5.81
C ALA A 88 10.20 -2.49 7.09
N ALA A 89 11.52 -2.70 7.03
CA ALA A 89 12.32 -3.09 8.19
C ALA A 89 12.28 -2.06 9.34
N ARG A 90 11.96 -0.78 9.07
CA ARG A 90 11.76 0.22 10.13
C ARG A 90 10.53 -0.08 10.99
N ALA A 91 9.48 -0.68 10.41
CA ALA A 91 8.27 -1.07 11.15
C ALA A 91 8.52 -2.25 12.09
N LEU A 92 9.53 -3.09 11.78
CA LEU A 92 9.95 -4.21 12.60
C LEU A 92 11.04 -3.84 13.63
N ALA A 93 11.51 -2.58 13.64
CA ALA A 93 12.54 -2.15 14.57
C ALA A 93 11.97 -2.06 16.00
N PRO A 94 12.68 -2.54 17.03
CA PRO A 94 12.20 -2.53 18.42
C PRO A 94 11.86 -1.13 18.96
N SER A 95 12.50 -0.10 18.41
CA SER A 95 12.23 1.30 18.75
C SER A 95 12.56 2.21 17.58
N PRO A 96 11.77 3.28 17.36
CA PRO A 96 12.08 4.30 16.36
C PRO A 96 13.43 4.99 16.55
N ILE A 97 13.97 4.98 17.77
CA ILE A 97 15.25 5.60 18.12
C ILE A 97 16.41 4.92 17.37
N VAL A 98 16.35 3.58 17.20
CA VAL A 98 17.43 2.78 16.60
C VAL A 98 17.69 3.21 15.16
N TRP A 99 16.64 3.25 14.33
CA TRP A 99 16.80 3.66 12.93
C TRP A 99 17.04 5.17 12.81
N LYS A 100 16.51 6.00 13.71
CA LYS A 100 16.80 7.45 13.74
C LYS A 100 18.28 7.74 13.99
N ILE A 101 18.93 7.01 14.91
CA ILE A 101 20.37 7.12 15.18
C ILE A 101 21.18 6.64 13.96
N LYS A 102 20.84 5.47 13.40
CA LYS A 102 21.50 4.97 12.17
C LYS A 102 21.39 5.97 11.01
N ARG A 103 20.25 6.64 10.89
CA ARG A 103 20.01 7.69 9.88
C ARG A 103 20.85 8.94 10.15
N LEU A 104 20.92 9.39 11.40
CA LEU A 104 21.73 10.55 11.79
C LEU A 104 23.22 10.30 11.48
N LEU A 105 23.71 9.10 11.80
CA LEU A 105 25.10 8.71 11.54
C LEU A 105 25.35 8.26 10.09
N SER A 106 24.30 8.12 9.27
CA SER A 106 24.38 7.60 7.89
C SER A 106 25.15 6.27 7.80
N ILE A 107 24.82 5.30 8.65
CA ILE A 107 25.48 4.00 8.73
C ILE A 107 24.52 2.83 8.45
N GLY A 108 25.09 1.72 7.96
CA GLY A 108 24.38 0.46 7.73
C GLY A 108 23.15 0.61 6.83
N SER A 109 22.04 0.01 7.25
CA SER A 109 20.76 0.00 6.52
C SER A 109 20.25 1.39 6.13
N GLU A 110 20.48 2.41 6.96
CA GLU A 110 19.99 3.76 6.65
C GLU A 110 20.86 4.47 5.60
N LYS A 111 22.16 4.13 5.50
CA LYS A 111 23.03 4.58 4.41
C LYS A 111 22.60 3.98 3.07
N GLU A 112 22.36 2.68 3.05
CA GLU A 112 21.89 1.95 1.88
C GLU A 112 20.53 2.47 1.42
N LEU A 113 19.59 2.66 2.36
CA LEU A 113 18.28 3.25 2.07
C LEU A 113 18.41 4.66 1.49
N LYS A 114 19.30 5.51 2.02
CA LYS A 114 19.56 6.85 1.46
C LYS A 114 20.06 6.77 0.01
N GLN A 115 20.94 5.83 -0.30
CA GLN A 115 21.45 5.63 -1.67
C GLN A 115 20.36 5.07 -2.61
N ALA A 116 19.54 4.15 -2.13
CA ALA A 116 18.43 3.59 -2.89
C ALA A 116 17.37 4.67 -3.20
N ILE A 117 16.97 5.46 -2.21
CA ILE A 117 16.06 6.60 -2.40
C ILE A 117 16.63 7.60 -3.40
N LYS A 118 17.94 7.89 -3.35
CA LYS A 118 18.58 8.79 -4.32
C LYS A 118 18.40 8.28 -5.76
N LYS A 119 18.64 6.99 -6.02
CA LYS A 119 18.45 6.40 -7.35
C LYS A 119 16.99 6.43 -7.80
N VAL A 120 16.05 6.17 -6.89
CA VAL A 120 14.60 6.24 -7.16
C VAL A 120 14.19 7.67 -7.52
N ASN A 121 14.71 8.67 -6.81
CA ASN A 121 14.45 10.08 -7.10
C ASN A 121 15.02 10.49 -8.46
N GLU A 122 16.27 10.11 -8.77
CA GLU A 122 16.91 10.38 -10.06
C GLU A 122 16.12 9.79 -11.23
N LEU A 123 15.56 8.60 -11.06
CA LEU A 123 14.67 7.99 -12.04
C LEU A 123 13.40 8.81 -12.24
N ALA A 124 12.69 9.11 -11.16
CA ALA A 124 11.42 9.82 -11.22
C ALA A 124 11.60 11.22 -11.85
N GLU A 125 12.69 11.91 -11.51
CA GLU A 125 13.10 13.17 -12.14
C GLU A 125 13.45 12.98 -13.63
N GLY A 126 14.13 11.89 -13.98
CA GLY A 126 14.40 11.51 -15.37
C GLY A 126 13.12 11.31 -16.19
N MET A 127 12.13 10.58 -15.64
CA MET A 127 10.83 10.36 -16.27
C MET A 127 10.06 11.67 -16.47
N ILE A 128 10.03 12.53 -15.44
CA ILE A 128 9.43 13.86 -15.50
C ILE A 128 10.05 14.69 -16.62
N ASN A 129 11.39 14.71 -16.70
CA ASN A 129 12.10 15.48 -17.72
C ASN A 129 11.92 14.92 -19.13
N GLN A 130 11.93 13.60 -19.30
CA GLN A 130 11.62 12.96 -20.59
C GLN A 130 10.21 13.31 -21.04
N ARG A 131 9.24 13.29 -20.13
CA ARG A 131 7.86 13.62 -20.45
C ARG A 131 7.70 15.08 -20.87
N ARG A 132 8.34 16.02 -20.17
CA ARG A 132 8.37 17.44 -20.55
C ARG A 132 8.96 17.65 -21.95
N LYS A 133 10.05 16.95 -22.29
CA LYS A 133 10.69 17.03 -23.61
C LYS A 133 9.80 16.49 -24.73
N ALA A 134 9.05 15.42 -24.47
CA ALA A 134 8.10 14.85 -25.44
C ALA A 134 6.90 15.79 -25.71
N GLY A 135 6.65 16.75 -24.82
CA GLY A 135 5.59 17.74 -24.94
C GLY A 135 4.20 17.22 -24.58
N PHE A 136 3.30 18.14 -24.26
CA PHE A 136 1.90 17.88 -23.94
C PHE A 136 1.06 18.04 -25.22
N SER A 137 0.95 17.00 -26.04
CA SER A 137 -0.02 17.01 -27.13
C SER A 137 -1.43 16.86 -26.56
N ASN A 138 -2.44 17.52 -27.15
CA ASN A 138 -3.87 17.38 -26.79
C ASN A 138 -4.45 15.95 -26.95
N LYS A 139 -3.63 14.97 -27.37
CA LYS A 139 -3.97 13.54 -27.43
C LYS A 139 -3.36 12.72 -26.29
N ASN A 140 -2.62 13.35 -25.38
CA ASN A 140 -1.86 12.67 -24.34
C ASN A 140 -2.75 12.37 -23.13
N ASN A 141 -3.30 11.16 -23.10
CA ASN A 141 -4.20 10.67 -22.03
C ASN A 141 -3.46 10.06 -20.83
N ASP A 142 -2.13 10.12 -20.76
CA ASP A 142 -1.38 9.60 -19.62
C ASP A 142 -1.55 10.49 -18.38
N LEU A 143 -1.45 9.85 -17.23
CA LEU A 143 -1.75 10.47 -15.95
C LEU A 143 -0.73 11.57 -15.57
N LEU A 144 0.53 11.41 -15.97
CA LEU A 144 1.59 12.38 -15.69
C LEU A 144 1.38 13.71 -16.38
N SER A 145 1.01 13.69 -17.67
CA SER A 145 0.71 14.91 -18.43
C SER A 145 -0.38 15.72 -17.75
N ARG A 146 -1.39 15.04 -17.21
CA ARG A 146 -2.47 15.68 -16.45
C ARG A 146 -1.96 16.27 -15.15
N PHE A 147 -1.16 15.52 -14.38
CA PHE A 147 -0.58 16.03 -13.14
C PHE A 147 0.32 17.25 -13.38
N MET A 148 1.16 17.23 -14.42
CA MET A 148 2.02 18.36 -14.80
C MET A 148 1.25 19.63 -15.18
N THR A 149 -0.02 19.51 -15.57
CA THR A 149 -0.86 20.68 -15.90
C THR A 149 -1.30 21.43 -14.64
N TYR A 150 -1.50 20.73 -13.53
CA TYR A 150 -2.05 21.31 -12.29
C TYR A 150 -1.04 21.42 -11.15
N ILE A 151 0.05 20.65 -11.20
CA ILE A 151 1.04 20.56 -10.13
C ILE A 151 2.32 21.27 -10.55
N THR A 152 2.65 22.34 -9.84
CA THR A 152 3.88 23.12 -10.02
C THR A 152 4.99 22.73 -9.04
N ASP A 153 4.67 22.04 -7.95
CA ASP A 153 5.65 21.53 -6.99
C ASP A 153 6.35 20.28 -7.55
N GLU A 154 7.60 20.45 -7.99
CA GLU A 154 8.46 19.38 -8.49
C GLU A 154 8.61 18.21 -7.51
N LYS A 155 8.69 18.52 -6.21
CA LYS A 155 8.87 17.50 -5.18
C LYS A 155 7.60 16.65 -5.09
N TYR A 156 6.45 17.31 -5.03
CA TYR A 156 5.16 16.62 -4.95
C TYR A 156 4.89 15.80 -6.22
N LEU A 157 5.21 16.34 -7.40
CA LEU A 157 5.10 15.61 -8.66
C LEU A 157 5.98 14.35 -8.68
N ARG A 158 7.23 14.47 -8.22
CA ARG A 158 8.14 13.32 -8.08
C ARG A 158 7.59 12.28 -7.12
N ASP A 159 7.07 12.71 -5.96
CA ASP A 159 6.52 11.82 -4.95
C ASP A 159 5.26 11.09 -5.50
N ILE A 160 4.46 11.74 -6.36
CA ILE A 160 3.37 11.10 -7.11
C ILE A 160 3.89 10.03 -8.06
N VAL A 161 4.89 10.34 -8.89
CA VAL A 161 5.50 9.36 -9.82
C VAL A 161 5.99 8.13 -9.07
N ILE A 162 6.72 8.32 -7.98
CA ILE A 162 7.20 7.23 -7.12
C ILE A 162 6.04 6.42 -6.55
N SER A 163 4.97 7.08 -6.11
CA SER A 163 3.78 6.41 -5.54
C SER A 163 3.09 5.52 -6.58
N PHE A 164 2.92 5.99 -7.82
CA PHE A 164 2.34 5.18 -8.90
C PHE A 164 3.22 4.00 -9.29
N LEU A 165 4.53 4.20 -9.38
CA LEU A 165 5.49 3.13 -9.66
C LEU A 165 5.42 2.02 -8.61
N LEU A 166 5.44 2.37 -7.33
CA LEU A 166 5.33 1.41 -6.22
C LEU A 166 3.99 0.68 -6.23
N ALA A 167 2.88 1.42 -6.39
CA ALA A 167 1.54 0.85 -6.39
C ALA A 167 1.33 -0.13 -7.56
N GLY A 168 1.77 0.23 -8.77
CA GLY A 168 1.53 -0.58 -9.97
C GLY A 168 2.51 -1.73 -10.19
N ARG A 169 3.77 -1.57 -9.77
CA ARG A 169 4.82 -2.59 -10.00
C ARG A 169 4.65 -3.79 -9.07
N ASP A 170 4.68 -3.54 -7.76
CA ASP A 170 4.87 -4.62 -6.78
C ASP A 170 3.58 -5.38 -6.50
N THR A 171 2.43 -4.69 -6.50
CA THR A 171 1.13 -5.32 -6.22
C THR A 171 0.69 -6.24 -7.36
N VAL A 172 0.82 -5.80 -8.61
CA VAL A 172 0.47 -6.60 -9.80
C VAL A 172 1.40 -7.80 -9.92
N ALA A 173 2.71 -7.60 -9.75
CA ALA A 173 3.68 -8.68 -9.82
C ALA A 173 3.41 -9.76 -8.75
N SER A 174 3.14 -9.35 -7.51
CA SER A 174 2.78 -10.26 -6.42
C SER A 174 1.48 -11.02 -6.69
N GLY A 175 0.46 -10.33 -7.21
CA GLY A 175 -0.83 -10.94 -7.57
C GLY A 175 -0.68 -12.00 -8.67
N LEU A 176 0.03 -11.69 -9.76
CA LEU A 176 0.30 -12.64 -10.84
C LEU A 176 1.13 -13.84 -10.37
N THR A 177 2.18 -13.59 -9.58
CA THR A 177 3.02 -14.67 -9.03
C THR A 177 2.19 -15.64 -8.19
N SER A 178 1.36 -15.11 -7.29
CA SER A 178 0.49 -15.92 -6.43
C SER A 178 -0.55 -16.70 -7.23
N PHE A 179 -1.13 -16.07 -8.25
CA PHE A 179 -2.11 -16.69 -9.13
C PHE A 179 -1.51 -17.88 -9.88
N PHE A 180 -0.37 -17.72 -10.55
CA PHE A 180 0.27 -18.80 -11.30
C PHE A 180 0.81 -19.90 -10.37
N TRP A 181 1.30 -19.54 -9.18
CA TRP A 181 1.71 -20.51 -8.17
C TRP A 181 0.54 -21.38 -7.68
N LEU A 182 -0.63 -20.79 -7.45
CA LEU A 182 -1.86 -21.52 -7.13
C LEU A 182 -2.33 -22.39 -8.31
N LEU A 183 -2.30 -21.85 -9.52
CA LEU A 183 -2.76 -22.54 -10.73
C LEU A 183 -1.91 -23.80 -11.01
N SER A 184 -0.59 -23.71 -10.80
CA SER A 184 0.34 -24.84 -10.95
C SER A 184 0.02 -26.04 -10.05
N GLN A 185 -0.73 -25.82 -8.96
CA GLN A 185 -1.14 -26.85 -8.00
C GLN A 185 -2.58 -27.34 -8.23
N ARG A 186 -3.27 -26.77 -9.23
CA ARG A 186 -4.70 -27.02 -9.54
C ARG A 186 -4.92 -27.21 -11.05
N PRO A 187 -4.43 -28.32 -11.64
CA PRO A 187 -4.59 -28.61 -13.06
C PRO A 187 -6.06 -28.62 -13.54
N GLU A 188 -6.99 -28.97 -12.65
CA GLU A 188 -8.43 -28.95 -12.89
C GLU A 188 -8.97 -27.53 -13.14
N VAL A 189 -8.45 -26.54 -12.41
CA VAL A 189 -8.82 -25.12 -12.59
C VAL A 189 -8.19 -24.59 -13.87
N GLU A 190 -6.92 -24.93 -14.13
CA GLU A 190 -6.26 -24.57 -15.38
C GLU A 190 -7.01 -25.10 -16.60
N SER A 191 -7.43 -26.37 -16.56
CA SER A 191 -8.19 -27.01 -17.65
C SER A 191 -9.55 -26.34 -17.86
N ALA A 192 -10.24 -25.96 -16.77
CA ALA A 192 -11.51 -25.23 -16.85
C ALA A 192 -11.34 -23.84 -17.49
N ILE A 193 -10.29 -23.10 -17.12
CA ILE A 193 -9.97 -21.79 -17.71
C ILE A 193 -9.64 -21.93 -19.20
N ARG A 194 -8.89 -22.96 -19.60
CA ARG A 194 -8.58 -23.23 -21.02
C ARG A 194 -9.84 -23.52 -21.83
N ALA A 195 -10.73 -24.39 -21.33
CA ALA A 195 -12.00 -24.70 -21.97
C ALA A 195 -12.93 -23.46 -22.07
N GLU A 196 -12.97 -22.61 -21.04
CA GLU A 196 -13.69 -21.34 -21.08
C GLU A 196 -13.12 -20.40 -22.16
N THR A 197 -11.79 -20.30 -22.24
CA THR A 197 -11.09 -19.45 -23.22
C THR A 197 -11.43 -19.87 -24.65
N GLU A 198 -11.37 -21.18 -24.95
CA GLU A 198 -11.74 -21.73 -26.27
C GLU A 198 -13.20 -21.42 -26.64
N LYS A 199 -14.12 -21.51 -25.66
CA LYS A 199 -15.53 -21.22 -25.87
C LYS A 199 -15.81 -19.74 -26.15
N VAL A 200 -15.09 -18.84 -25.48
CA VAL A 200 -15.32 -17.38 -25.57
C VAL A 200 -14.63 -16.78 -26.80
N MET A 201 -13.37 -17.14 -27.06
CA MET A 201 -12.57 -16.56 -28.15
C MET A 201 -12.68 -17.31 -29.48
N GLY A 202 -13.08 -18.59 -29.45
CA GLY A 202 -12.97 -19.48 -30.62
C GLY A 202 -11.53 -19.82 -30.98
N SER A 203 -11.33 -20.53 -32.09
CA SER A 203 -10.03 -21.15 -32.44
C SER A 203 -9.04 -20.24 -33.21
N ASN A 204 -9.44 -19.02 -33.59
CA ASN A 204 -8.69 -18.20 -34.57
C ASN A 204 -8.03 -16.95 -33.98
N GLN A 205 -7.99 -16.80 -32.65
CA GLN A 205 -7.54 -15.58 -31.99
C GLN A 205 -6.51 -15.88 -30.89
N ASP A 206 -5.36 -15.20 -30.94
CA ASP A 206 -4.27 -15.41 -29.97
C ASP A 206 -4.49 -14.67 -28.63
N LEU A 207 -5.21 -13.55 -28.64
CA LEU A 207 -5.44 -12.70 -27.46
C LEU A 207 -6.87 -12.18 -27.41
N PRO A 208 -7.55 -12.18 -26.24
CA PRO A 208 -8.94 -11.75 -26.12
C PRO A 208 -9.10 -10.24 -26.35
N SER A 209 -10.27 -9.83 -26.81
CA SER A 209 -10.75 -8.45 -26.75
C SER A 209 -11.17 -8.06 -25.34
N PHE A 210 -11.32 -6.75 -25.09
CA PHE A 210 -11.75 -6.24 -23.78
C PHE A 210 -13.12 -6.80 -23.36
N GLN A 211 -14.03 -7.01 -24.32
CA GLN A 211 -15.36 -7.53 -24.03
C GLN A 211 -15.31 -9.04 -23.74
N GLU A 212 -14.57 -9.82 -24.53
CA GLU A 212 -14.37 -11.26 -24.29
C GLU A 212 -13.74 -11.52 -22.92
N MET A 213 -12.78 -10.69 -22.51
CA MET A 213 -12.16 -10.80 -21.18
C MET A 213 -13.16 -10.69 -20.02
N ARG A 214 -14.27 -9.96 -20.21
CA ARG A 214 -15.32 -9.82 -19.19
C ARG A 214 -16.23 -11.04 -19.10
N GLU A 215 -16.32 -11.82 -20.17
CA GLU A 215 -17.14 -13.04 -20.23
C GLU A 215 -16.40 -14.27 -19.66
N MET A 216 -15.10 -14.16 -19.35
CA MET A 216 -14.31 -15.23 -18.73
C MET A 216 -14.56 -15.32 -17.22
N HIS A 217 -15.73 -15.87 -16.85
CA HIS A 217 -16.18 -15.96 -15.46
C HIS A 217 -15.32 -16.88 -14.59
N CYS A 218 -14.86 -18.02 -15.12
CA CYS A 218 -13.98 -18.95 -14.42
C CYS A 218 -12.62 -18.31 -14.15
N LEU A 219 -12.02 -17.67 -15.17
CA LEU A 219 -10.78 -16.91 -14.98
C LEU A 219 -10.96 -15.82 -13.92
N ASN A 220 -12.04 -15.05 -14.00
CA ASN A 220 -12.33 -13.99 -13.05
C ASN A 220 -12.47 -14.56 -11.62
N ALA A 221 -13.18 -15.66 -11.43
CA ALA A 221 -13.32 -16.31 -10.14
C ALA A 221 -11.97 -16.80 -9.59
N ALA A 222 -11.13 -17.41 -10.43
CA ALA A 222 -9.80 -17.89 -10.04
C ALA A 222 -8.87 -16.74 -9.61
N VAL A 223 -8.89 -15.61 -10.33
CA VAL A 223 -8.14 -14.40 -9.95
C VAL A 223 -8.63 -13.85 -8.61
N HIS A 224 -9.95 -13.75 -8.40
CA HIS A 224 -10.52 -13.29 -7.13
C HIS A 224 -10.16 -14.21 -5.97
N GLU A 225 -10.20 -15.53 -6.17
CA GLU A 225 -9.81 -16.50 -5.15
C GLU A 225 -8.32 -16.39 -4.80
N SER A 226 -7.46 -16.19 -5.79
CA SER A 226 -6.04 -15.92 -5.56
C SER A 226 -5.84 -14.66 -4.71
N LEU A 227 -6.56 -13.57 -4.99
CA LEU A 227 -6.47 -12.33 -4.23
C LEU A 227 -7.07 -12.45 -2.82
N ARG A 228 -8.05 -13.33 -2.63
CA ARG A 228 -8.61 -13.64 -1.30
C ARG A 228 -7.62 -14.41 -0.43
N LEU A 229 -6.94 -15.39 -1.00
CA LEU A 229 -5.96 -16.23 -0.29
C LEU A 229 -4.62 -15.51 -0.07
N TYR A 230 -4.13 -14.81 -1.08
CA TYR A 230 -2.83 -14.14 -1.09
C TYR A 230 -2.98 -12.69 -1.57
N PRO A 231 -3.59 -11.81 -0.77
CA PRO A 231 -3.72 -10.40 -1.13
C PRO A 231 -2.33 -9.74 -1.20
N PRO A 232 -1.99 -9.04 -2.29
CA PRO A 232 -0.70 -8.35 -2.41
C PRO A 232 -0.42 -7.31 -1.31
N VAL A 233 -1.47 -6.71 -0.75
CA VAL A 233 -1.40 -5.77 0.39
C VAL A 233 -2.12 -6.41 1.57
N GLN A 234 -1.35 -6.87 2.56
CA GLN A 234 -1.89 -7.61 3.71
C GLN A 234 -2.36 -6.70 4.86
N PHE A 235 -1.75 -5.52 4.99
CA PHE A 235 -2.02 -4.59 6.09
C PHE A 235 -2.27 -3.18 5.53
N ASP A 236 -3.45 -2.64 5.82
CA ASP A 236 -3.80 -1.24 5.57
C ASP A 236 -4.21 -0.61 6.89
N SER A 237 -3.32 0.19 7.47
CA SER A 237 -3.52 0.79 8.80
C SER A 237 -4.34 2.06 8.70
N LYS A 238 -5.43 2.13 9.47
CA LYS A 238 -6.27 3.34 9.59
C LYS A 238 -6.23 3.87 11.01
N PHE A 239 -6.25 5.19 11.14
CA PHE A 239 -6.33 5.88 12.43
C PHE A 239 -7.64 6.68 12.47
N SER A 240 -8.45 6.49 13.51
CA SER A 240 -9.68 7.27 13.66
C SER A 240 -9.31 8.71 14.07
N GLN A 241 -9.89 9.67 13.34
CA GLN A 241 -9.69 11.10 13.64
C GLN A 241 -10.46 11.46 14.91
N ASP A 242 -11.73 11.07 14.93
CA ASP A 242 -12.66 11.25 16.04
C ASP A 242 -13.07 9.91 16.65
N ASP A 243 -13.69 9.95 17.82
CA ASP A 243 -14.21 8.75 18.48
C ASP A 243 -15.29 8.11 17.63
N ASP A 244 -15.18 6.81 17.44
CA ASP A 244 -16.09 6.02 16.62
C ASP A 244 -16.53 4.76 17.37
N LYS A 245 -17.72 4.26 17.00
CA LYS A 245 -18.31 3.05 17.56
C LYS A 245 -18.40 1.98 16.49
N LEU A 246 -17.82 0.83 16.77
CA LEU A 246 -17.99 -0.34 15.93
C LEU A 246 -19.43 -0.87 16.02
N PRO A 247 -19.91 -1.65 15.04
CA PRO A 247 -21.29 -2.15 15.01
C PRO A 247 -21.72 -2.98 16.23
N ASP A 248 -20.77 -3.54 16.97
CA ASP A 248 -20.97 -4.28 18.22
C ASP A 248 -21.06 -3.37 19.46
N GLY A 249 -20.94 -2.05 19.29
CA GLY A 249 -20.94 -1.06 20.37
C GLY A 249 -19.57 -0.80 21.00
N THR A 250 -18.50 -1.44 20.52
CA THR A 250 -17.14 -1.19 21.00
C THR A 250 -16.70 0.23 20.63
N PHE A 251 -16.32 1.02 21.64
CA PHE A 251 -15.78 2.36 21.46
C PHE A 251 -14.28 2.25 21.13
N GLY A 252 -13.83 2.83 20.01
CA GLY A 252 -12.45 2.67 19.56
C GLY A 252 -11.42 3.35 20.47
N LYS A 253 -11.19 4.64 20.23
CA LYS A 253 -10.09 5.41 20.86
C LYS A 253 -10.37 5.76 22.32
N GLU A 254 -11.62 6.07 22.67
CA GLU A 254 -12.02 6.43 24.02
C GLU A 254 -11.82 5.25 25.00
N MET A 255 -12.20 4.02 24.63
CA MET A 255 -12.05 2.85 25.51
C MET A 255 -10.58 2.49 25.75
N ALA A 256 -9.74 2.52 24.71
CA ALA A 256 -8.31 2.29 24.87
C ALA A 256 -7.66 3.32 25.83
N LEU A 257 -8.06 4.59 25.72
CA LEU A 257 -7.61 5.63 26.66
C LEU A 257 -8.17 5.43 28.07
N VAL A 258 -9.42 4.98 28.22
CA VAL A 258 -10.02 4.67 29.53
C VAL A 258 -9.29 3.51 30.20
N GLU A 259 -8.95 2.45 29.46
CA GLU A 259 -8.18 1.31 29.97
C GLU A 259 -6.79 1.77 30.41
N MET A 260 -6.06 2.49 29.56
CA MET A 260 -4.75 3.05 29.92
C MET A 260 -4.81 3.96 31.14
N LYS A 261 -5.82 4.84 31.22
CA LYS A 261 -6.05 5.73 32.38
C LYS A 261 -6.37 4.94 33.65
N ALA A 262 -7.20 3.90 33.56
CA ALA A 262 -7.59 3.07 34.69
C ALA A 262 -6.37 2.32 35.25
N VAL A 263 -5.57 1.70 34.38
CA VAL A 263 -4.32 1.02 34.75
C VAL A 263 -3.32 2.00 35.35
N ALA A 264 -3.09 3.14 34.71
CA ALA A 264 -2.18 4.17 35.22
C ALA A 264 -2.62 4.68 36.60
N LEU A 265 -3.92 4.95 36.79
CA LEU A 265 -4.47 5.41 38.06
C LEU A 265 -4.34 4.36 39.16
N ALA A 266 -4.64 3.09 38.87
CA ALA A 266 -4.51 2.00 39.83
C ALA A 266 -3.05 1.85 40.30
N ILE A 267 -2.10 1.91 39.36
CA ILE A 267 -0.66 1.83 39.67
C ILE A 267 -0.21 3.03 40.48
N ILE A 268 -0.55 4.26 40.09
CA ILE A 268 -0.12 5.48 40.80
C ILE A 268 -0.74 5.57 42.20
N ARG A 269 -1.99 5.12 42.39
CA ARG A 269 -2.63 5.11 43.72
C ARG A 269 -2.11 3.99 44.61
N GLY A 270 -1.80 2.83 44.04
CA GLY A 270 -1.35 1.66 44.81
C GLY A 270 0.14 1.67 45.11
N PHE A 271 0.95 2.31 44.27
CA PHE A 271 2.40 2.16 44.29
C PHE A 271 3.12 3.48 43.98
N ASN A 272 4.26 3.68 44.64
CA ASN A 272 5.17 4.77 44.30
C ASN A 272 6.09 4.29 43.16
N THR A 273 5.84 4.73 41.93
CA THR A 273 6.59 4.27 40.75
C THR A 273 7.87 5.08 40.55
N ARG A 274 8.99 4.38 40.31
CA ARG A 274 10.24 4.97 39.83
C ARG A 274 10.74 4.19 38.62
N VAL A 275 11.16 4.91 37.58
CA VAL A 275 11.82 4.30 36.42
C VAL A 275 13.25 3.99 36.82
N VAL A 276 13.64 2.71 36.72
CA VAL A 276 14.95 2.22 37.15
C VAL A 276 15.84 2.00 35.93
N ASP A 277 17.10 2.41 35.99
CA ASP A 277 18.09 2.09 34.97
C ASP A 277 18.30 0.56 34.96
N PRO A 278 18.21 -0.13 33.80
CA PRO A 278 18.38 -1.59 33.71
C PRO A 278 19.73 -2.10 34.25
N LYS A 279 20.72 -1.24 34.49
CA LYS A 279 22.00 -1.60 35.14
C LYS A 279 22.02 -1.41 36.66
N SER A 280 20.99 -0.79 37.24
CA SER A 280 20.92 -0.54 38.68
C SER A 280 20.11 -1.64 39.39
N SER A 281 20.77 -2.40 40.25
CA SER A 281 20.12 -3.40 41.09
C SER A 281 19.35 -2.71 42.21
N THR A 282 18.06 -2.46 42.00
CA THR A 282 17.19 -1.96 43.09
C THR A 282 16.17 -3.01 43.47
N LYS A 283 16.17 -3.40 44.75
CA LYS A 283 15.16 -4.26 45.35
C LYS A 283 13.83 -3.50 45.45
N VAL A 284 12.75 -4.14 45.03
CA VAL A 284 11.37 -3.64 45.17
C VAL A 284 11.02 -3.63 46.67
N LEU A 285 10.68 -2.46 47.21
CA LEU A 285 10.09 -2.34 48.55
C LEU A 285 8.56 -2.21 48.41
N PRO A 286 7.75 -2.98 49.17
CA PRO A 286 6.29 -2.84 49.16
C PRO A 286 5.88 -1.44 49.64
N GLY A 287 4.94 -0.82 48.92
CA GLY A 287 4.38 0.48 49.29
C GLY A 287 3.72 0.43 50.67
N SER A 288 4.14 1.32 51.57
CA SER A 288 3.51 1.51 52.87
C SER A 288 2.11 2.10 52.69
N TYR A 289 1.08 1.28 52.98
CA TYR A 289 -0.28 1.77 53.21
C TYR A 289 -0.28 2.68 54.45
N SER A 290 -0.51 3.98 54.29
CA SER A 290 -0.94 4.85 55.39
C SER A 290 -2.44 5.14 55.27
N HIS A 291 -3.18 4.64 56.25
CA HIS A 291 -4.62 4.84 56.37
C HIS A 291 -4.86 6.12 57.19
N ARG A 292 -5.55 7.10 56.59
CA ARG A 292 -6.26 8.26 57.20
C ARG A 292 -5.46 9.30 58.03
N GLU A 293 -5.59 10.56 57.61
CA GLU A 293 -6.22 11.68 58.36
C GLU A 293 -6.53 12.80 57.33
N ARG A 294 -7.78 12.98 56.90
CA ARG A 294 -8.79 13.92 57.44
C ARG A 294 -8.26 15.36 57.61
N TRP A 295 -8.39 16.15 56.54
CA TRP A 295 -8.66 17.58 56.64
C TRP A 295 -10.10 17.83 56.20
N LEU A 296 -11.00 17.94 57.18
CA LEU A 296 -12.24 18.71 57.05
C LEU A 296 -12.10 19.90 57.99
N ALA A 297 -12.01 21.10 57.42
CA ALA A 297 -12.38 22.39 58.02
C ALA A 297 -12.57 23.33 56.81
N GLY A 298 -13.75 23.38 56.22
CA GLY A 298 -14.81 24.36 56.52
C GLY A 298 -15.04 25.11 55.19
N GLY A 299 -16.20 25.12 54.55
CA GLY A 299 -17.53 25.34 55.09
C GLY A 299 -17.89 26.81 54.84
N ASP A 300 -18.50 27.12 53.70
CA ASP A 300 -19.73 27.92 53.74
C ASP A 300 -20.62 27.64 52.51
N SER A 301 -21.91 27.67 52.79
CA SER A 301 -23.02 27.16 52.01
C SER A 301 -23.82 28.30 51.39
N ARG A 302 -24.42 28.03 50.22
CA ARG A 302 -25.75 28.49 49.79
C ARG A 302 -26.02 30.01 49.64
N LYS A 303 -26.12 30.44 48.38
CA LYS A 303 -27.36 30.98 47.76
C LYS A 303 -27.36 30.47 46.31
N GLY A 304 -28.31 29.71 45.76
CA GLY A 304 -29.75 29.69 45.97
C GLY A 304 -30.41 30.47 44.83
N SER A 305 -30.83 29.79 43.75
CA SER A 305 -32.14 29.96 43.11
C SER A 305 -32.28 29.07 41.88
N LEU A 306 -33.04 27.98 42.02
CA LEU A 306 -33.76 27.33 40.95
C LEU A 306 -34.92 28.25 40.54
N LYS A 307 -35.02 28.58 39.25
CA LYS A 307 -36.29 28.94 38.62
C LYS A 307 -36.69 27.85 37.64
N THR A 308 -37.71 27.11 38.06
CA THR A 308 -38.60 26.32 37.23
C THR A 308 -39.34 27.22 36.24
N HIS A 309 -39.39 26.83 34.97
CA HIS A 309 -40.54 27.10 34.10
C HIS A 309 -40.83 25.85 33.27
N GLN A 310 -41.94 25.17 33.60
CA GLN A 310 -42.71 24.38 32.67
C GLN A 310 -43.57 25.31 31.81
N LEU A 311 -43.76 24.94 30.54
CA LEU A 311 -44.99 24.96 29.71
C LEU A 311 -44.52 24.73 28.25
N SER A 312 -44.59 23.49 27.75
CA SER A 312 -45.72 22.85 27.04
C SER A 312 -45.59 22.96 25.51
N ASN A 313 -45.47 21.80 24.87
CA ASN A 313 -46.10 21.37 23.61
C ASN A 313 -46.33 22.39 22.49
N ASN A 314 -45.72 22.19 21.32
CA ASN A 314 -46.38 21.51 20.16
C ASN A 314 -45.59 21.60 18.84
N VAL A 315 -45.50 20.43 18.17
CA VAL A 315 -45.80 20.17 16.74
C VAL A 315 -44.84 20.67 15.64
N VAL A 316 -44.10 19.69 15.08
CA VAL A 316 -43.77 19.34 13.65
C VAL A 316 -44.59 20.09 12.57
N PRO A 317 -44.09 20.34 11.33
CA PRO A 317 -43.12 19.55 10.57
C PRO A 317 -41.77 20.20 10.24
#